data_AF-A0A3N4GUK7-F1
#
_entry.id   AF-A0A3N4GUK7-F1
#
_cell.length_a   1.000
_cell.length_b   1.000
_cell.length_c   1.000
_cell.angle_alpha   90.00
_cell.angle_beta   90.00
_cell.angle_gamma   90.00
#
_symmetry.space_group_name_H-M   'P 1'
#
loop_
_entity.id
_entity.type
_entity.pdbx_description
1 polymer ?
#
loop_
_entity_poly.entity_id
_entity_poly.type
_entity_poly.pdbx_seq_one_letter_code
_entity_poly.pdbx_strand_id
1 'polypeptide(L)' 'MSGTEQTGAENAGAPTQPFLTVVRGNPTDEDVAALVAVLAAAASGAEQTPAVRDDWGSAIDRLRPQWGGPSSFTNLRY' A
#
# COMPACT_ATOMS: atom_id res chain seq x y z
N MET A 1 20.15 30.02 -31.76
CA MET A 1 19.46 28.74 -31.55
C MET A 1 19.00 28.74 -30.11
N SER A 2 17.82 29.33 -29.87
CA SER A 2 17.28 29.54 -28.53
C SER A 2 16.73 28.23 -28.00
N GLY A 3 17.21 27.84 -26.81
CA GLY A 3 16.79 26.65 -26.09
C GLY A 3 15.32 26.72 -25.71
N THR A 4 14.68 25.56 -25.80
CA THR A 4 13.29 25.28 -25.48
C THR A 4 12.95 25.61 -24.02
N GLU A 5 12.10 26.60 -23.82
CA GLU A 5 11.36 26.79 -22.58
C GLU A 5 10.21 25.78 -22.61
N GLN A 6 10.34 24.69 -21.85
CA GLN A 6 9.24 23.76 -21.64
C GLN A 6 8.17 24.47 -20.81
N THR A 7 7.09 24.88 -21.48
CA THR A 7 5.81 25.24 -20.86
C THR A 7 5.24 24.01 -20.14
N GLY A 8 5.55 23.91 -18.84
CA GLY A 8 4.96 22.94 -17.93
C GLY A 8 3.59 23.40 -17.45
N ALA A 9 2.55 23.00 -18.18
CA ALA A 9 1.17 22.80 -17.76
C ALA A 9 0.52 23.84 -16.81
N GLU A 10 -0.24 24.76 -17.41
CA GLU A 10 -1.41 25.35 -16.78
C GLU A 10 -2.41 24.23 -16.43
N ASN A 11 -2.42 23.77 -15.19
CA ASN A 11 -3.56 23.07 -14.63
C ASN A 11 -4.54 24.13 -14.09
N ALA A 12 -5.26 24.79 -15.01
CA ALA A 12 -6.35 25.69 -14.67
C ALA A 12 -7.60 24.90 -14.27
N GLY A 13 -7.52 24.17 -13.15
CA GLY A 13 -8.67 23.58 -12.48
C GLY A 13 -9.27 24.61 -11.51
N ALA A 14 -10.60 24.69 -11.47
CA ALA A 14 -11.38 25.49 -10.51
C ALA A 14 -10.79 25.43 -9.09
N PRO A 15 -10.93 26.49 -8.25
CA PRO A 15 -10.24 26.58 -6.97
C PRO A 15 -10.62 25.40 -6.08
N THR A 16 -9.76 24.38 -6.12
CA THR A 16 -9.84 23.24 -5.22
C THR A 16 -9.42 23.78 -3.88
N GLN A 17 -10.28 23.58 -2.88
CA GLN A 17 -9.97 23.99 -1.53
C GLN A 17 -8.59 23.42 -1.14
N PRO A 18 -7.68 24.24 -0.60
CA PRO A 18 -6.33 23.78 -0.30
C PRO A 18 -6.40 22.61 0.67
N PHE A 19 -5.66 21.54 0.38
CA PHE A 19 -5.62 20.34 1.23
C PHE A 19 -5.09 20.66 2.64
N LEU A 20 -4.12 21.57 2.72
CA LEU A 20 -3.44 21.99 3.95
C LEU A 20 -3.42 23.52 4.01
N THR A 21 -3.67 24.11 5.19
CA THR A 21 -3.54 25.55 5.41
C THR A 21 -2.64 25.82 6.62
N VAL A 22 -1.63 26.68 6.44
CA VAL A 22 -0.75 27.13 7.52
C VAL A 22 -1.41 28.31 8.23
N VAL A 23 -1.82 28.10 9.49
CA VAL A 23 -2.54 29.12 10.28
C VAL A 23 -1.59 30.17 10.87
N ARG A 24 -0.32 29.82 11.08
CA ARG A 24 0.69 30.69 11.70
C ARG A 24 2.10 30.32 11.25
N GLY A 25 2.98 31.33 11.16
CA GLY A 25 4.38 31.18 10.77
C GLY A 25 4.62 31.58 9.32
N ASN A 26 5.89 31.70 8.94
CA ASN A 26 6.34 31.91 7.56
C ASN A 26 7.30 30.77 7.19
N PRO A 27 6.78 29.56 6.90
CA PRO A 27 7.62 28.43 6.53
C PRO A 27 8.41 28.76 5.27
N THR A 28 9.63 28.23 5.17
CA THR A 28 10.38 28.32 3.91
C THR A 28 9.89 27.28 2.92
N ASP A 29 10.30 27.38 1.66
CA ASP A 29 9.91 26.43 0.61
C ASP A 29 10.35 25.00 0.96
N GLU A 30 11.49 24.86 1.64
CA GLU A 30 11.99 23.56 2.13
C GLU A 30 11.07 22.95 3.20
N ASP A 31 10.55 23.76 4.12
CA ASP A 31 9.62 23.30 5.15
C ASP A 31 8.31 22.80 4.52
N VAL A 32 7.80 23.52 3.52
CA VAL A 32 6.60 23.12 2.79
C VAL A 32 6.83 21.81 2.05
N ALA A 33 7.99 21.66 1.39
CA ALA A 33 8.35 20.42 0.70
C ALA A 33 8.43 19.23 1.67
N ALA A 34 9.00 19.43 2.86
CA ALA A 34 9.06 18.40 3.89
C ALA A 34 7.65 17.96 4.36
N LEU A 35 6.74 18.91 4.59
CA LEU A 35 5.36 18.61 4.99
C LEU A 35 4.61 17.83 3.91
N VAL A 36 4.75 18.25 2.64
CA VAL A 36 4.12 17.55 1.51
C VAL A 36 4.69 16.14 1.36
N ALA A 37 6.00 15.95 1.50
CA ALA A 37 6.64 14.64 1.40
C ALA A 37 6.12 13.66 2.45
N VAL A 38 6.03 14.08 3.72
CA VAL A 38 5.51 13.23 4.80
C VAL A 38 4.06 12.84 4.55
N LEU A 39 3.23 13.81 4.15
CA LEU A 39 1.83 13.57 3.90
C LEU A 39 1.60 12.65 2.69
N ALA A 40 2.37 12.83 1.62
CA ALA A 40 2.34 11.96 0.44
C ALA A 40 2.76 10.53 0.80
N ALA A 41 3.81 10.36 1.63
CA ALA A 41 4.24 9.06 2.11
C ALA A 41 3.21 8.39 3.03
N ALA A 42 2.50 9.17 3.86
CA ALA A 42 1.40 8.64 4.66
C ALA A 42 0.21 8.19 3.79
N ALA A 43 -0.05 8.92 2.69
CA ALA A 43 -1.12 8.61 1.76
C ALA A 43 -0.80 7.46 0.81
N SER A 44 0.49 7.18 0.52
CA SER A 44 0.89 6.23 -0.51
C SER A 44 0.56 4.76 -0.19
N GLY A 45 0.07 4.47 1.03
CA GLY A 45 -0.23 3.12 1.47
C GLY A 45 1.03 2.26 1.56
N ALA A 46 0.93 1.16 2.31
CA ALA A 46 1.96 0.13 2.22
C ALA A 46 1.78 -0.63 0.89
N GLU A 47 2.88 -1.01 0.25
CA GLU A 47 2.87 -2.00 -0.83
C GLU A 47 2.05 -3.20 -0.35
N GLN A 48 0.97 -3.52 -1.07
CA GLN A 48 0.16 -4.69 -0.76
C GLN A 48 0.98 -5.92 -1.11
N THR A 49 1.78 -6.38 -0.14
CA THR A 49 2.40 -7.70 -0.23
C THR A 49 1.27 -8.71 -0.35
N PRO A 50 1.34 -9.67 -1.29
CA PRO A 50 0.36 -10.74 -1.36
C PRO A 50 0.20 -11.34 0.03
N ALA A 51 -1.00 -11.24 0.60
CA ALA A 51 -1.27 -11.80 1.90
C ALA A 51 -0.94 -13.29 1.85
N VAL A 52 -0.24 -13.80 2.88
CA VAL A 52 -0.10 -15.24 3.04
C VAL A 52 -1.49 -15.84 3.06
N ARG A 53 -1.74 -16.78 2.16
CA ARG A 53 -3.02 -17.47 2.05
C ARG A 53 -3.34 -18.11 3.41
N ASP A 54 -4.43 -17.68 4.03
CA ASP A 54 -4.95 -18.38 5.20
C ASP A 54 -5.68 -19.64 4.71
N ASP A 55 -5.06 -20.78 4.94
CA ASP A 55 -5.61 -22.09 4.60
C ASP A 55 -6.48 -22.67 5.73
N TRP A 56 -6.66 -21.94 6.84
CA TRP A 56 -7.48 -22.42 7.95
C TRP A 56 -8.95 -22.56 7.55
N GLY A 57 -9.48 -23.77 7.69
CA GLY A 57 -10.87 -24.06 7.28
C GLY A 57 -11.08 -24.18 5.77
N SER A 58 -10.00 -24.39 5.00
CA SER A 58 -10.08 -24.66 3.57
C SER A 58 -11.11 -25.75 3.25
N ALA A 59 -11.94 -25.52 2.22
CA ALA A 59 -12.94 -26.50 1.79
C ALA A 59 -12.29 -27.83 1.38
N ILE A 60 -11.03 -27.81 0.94
CA ILE A 60 -10.29 -29.02 0.59
C ILE A 60 -10.00 -29.87 1.82
N ASP A 61 -9.86 -29.27 3.01
CA ASP A 61 -9.61 -30.00 4.26
C ASP A 61 -10.81 -30.85 4.69
N ARG A 62 -12.03 -30.47 4.26
CA ARG A 62 -13.25 -31.27 4.47
C ARG A 62 -13.34 -32.50 3.58
N LEU A 63 -12.59 -32.52 2.48
CA LEU A 63 -12.61 -33.59 1.48
C LEU A 63 -11.50 -34.62 1.72
N ARG A 64 -10.62 -34.38 2.70
CA ARG A 64 -9.56 -35.31 3.06
C ARG A 64 -10.19 -36.51 3.76
N PRO A 65 -9.95 -37.75 3.29
CA PRO A 65 -10.26 -38.92 4.07
C PRO A 65 -9.60 -38.76 5.44
N GLN A 66 -10.35 -39.01 6.52
CA GLN A 66 -9.84 -39.01 7.89
C GLN A 66 -8.66 -40.00 8.03
N TRP A 67 -7.46 -39.53 7.73
CA TRP A 67 -6.22 -40.26 7.96
C TRP A 67 -5.84 -40.01 9.42
N GLY A 68 -5.69 -41.07 10.22
CA GLY A 68 -5.45 -40.94 11.67
C GLY A 68 -6.60 -41.41 12.57
N GLY A 69 -7.59 -42.14 12.03
CA GLY A 69 -8.54 -42.87 12.88
C GLY A 69 -7.83 -43.86 13.81
N PRO A 70 -8.43 -44.26 14.94
CA PRO A 70 -7.80 -45.14 15.93
C PRO A 70 -7.40 -46.53 15.38
N SER A 71 -7.81 -46.87 14.17
CA SER A 71 -7.45 -48.09 13.43
C SER A 71 -6.42 -47.87 12.30
N SER A 72 -5.86 -46.68 12.10
CA SER A 72 -4.86 -46.44 11.06
C SER A 72 -3.45 -46.46 11.61
N PHE A 73 -2.66 -47.47 11.24
CA PHE A 73 -1.22 -47.52 11.47
C PHE A 73 -0.48 -47.23 10.17
N THR A 74 0.24 -46.12 10.08
CA THR A 74 1.11 -45.83 8.95
C THR A 74 2.43 -46.58 9.16
N ASN A 75 2.69 -47.61 8.35
CA ASN A 75 4.03 -48.22 8.26
C ASN A 75 4.98 -47.24 7.54
N LEU A 76 5.48 -46.25 8.26
CA LEU A 76 6.60 -45.42 7.80
C LEU A 76 7.87 -46.28 7.85
N ARG A 77 8.25 -46.82 6.69
CA ARG A 77 9.61 -47.31 6.44
C ARG A 77 10.47 -46.08 6.15
N TYR A 78 11.50 -45.88 6.95
CA TYR A 78 12.54 -44.86 6.73
C TYR A 78 13.38 -45.21 5.50
#